data_AF-A0A425W1B1-F1
#
_entry.id   AF-A0A425W1B1-F1
#
_cell.length_a   1.000
_cell.length_b   1.000
_cell.length_c   1.000
_cell.angle_alpha   90.00
_cell.angle_beta   90.00
_cell.angle_gamma   90.00
#
_symmetry.space_group_name_H-M   'P 1'
#
loop_
_entity.id
_entity.type
_entity.pdbx_description
1 polymer ?
#
loop_
_entity_poly.entity_id
_entity_poly.type
_entity_poly.pdbx_seq_one_letter_code
_entity_poly.pdbx_strand_id
1 'polypeptide(L)'
;MLVHDGENAHNLLIEKLHLHSESYIANEKDKNYLENMALINNMCSWLKRYIYRFIGMRMDNLQSYLNWLVYLFRGQIVKLSAPSP
;
A
#
# COMPACT_ATOMS: atom_id res chain seq x y z
N MET A 1 2.74 -18.30 -9.80
CA MET A 1 2.70 -16.99 -10.47
C MET A 1 3.21 -15.95 -9.49
N LEU A 2 4.12 -15.07 -9.92
CA LEU A 2 4.71 -14.01 -9.11
C LEU A 2 4.34 -12.67 -9.72
N VAL A 3 3.63 -11.83 -8.95
CA VAL A 3 3.30 -10.46 -9.34
C VAL A 3 4.32 -9.55 -8.68
N HIS A 4 4.98 -8.68 -9.46
CA HIS A 4 6.04 -7.82 -8.93
C HIS A 4 6.05 -6.44 -9.61
N ASP A 5 6.84 -5.53 -9.04
CA ASP A 5 7.00 -4.13 -9.46
C ASP A 5 7.95 -3.92 -10.65
N GLY A 6 8.41 -5.02 -11.26
CA GLY A 6 9.41 -5.00 -12.33
C GLY A 6 10.86 -5.06 -11.83
N GLU A 7 11.13 -5.10 -10.52
CA GLU A 7 12.50 -5.20 -10.03
C GLU A 7 13.13 -6.59 -10.25
N ASN A 8 14.43 -6.58 -10.60
CA ASN A 8 15.21 -7.78 -10.90
C ASN A 8 15.48 -8.69 -9.69
N ALA A 9 15.21 -8.24 -8.47
CA ALA A 9 15.44 -9.00 -7.24
C ALA A 9 14.71 -10.37 -7.24
N HIS A 10 13.64 -10.50 -8.02
CA HIS A 10 12.79 -11.68 -8.06
C HIS A 10 13.16 -12.68 -9.17
N ASN A 11 14.06 -12.33 -10.10
CA ASN A 11 14.38 -13.14 -11.28
C ASN A 11 14.93 -14.52 -10.91
N LEU A 12 15.81 -14.59 -9.91
CA LEU A 12 16.38 -15.85 -9.41
C LEU A 12 15.29 -16.80 -8.89
N LEU A 13 14.25 -16.24 -8.26
CA LEU A 13 13.15 -17.01 -7.69
C LEU A 13 12.20 -17.51 -8.79
N ILE A 14 11.92 -16.66 -9.78
CA ILE A 14 11.10 -16.97 -10.95
C ILE A 14 11.73 -18.13 -11.73
N GLU A 15 13.03 -18.08 -12.00
CA GLU A 15 13.76 -19.15 -12.69
C GLU A 15 13.77 -20.46 -11.89
N LYS A 16 14.19 -20.42 -10.61
CA LYS A 16 14.33 -21.64 -9.79
C LYS A 16 13.02 -22.38 -9.58
N LEU A 17 11.91 -21.66 -9.53
CA LEU A 17 10.59 -22.23 -9.24
C LEU A 17 9.69 -22.30 -10.48
N HIS A 18 10.22 -21.97 -11.67
CA HIS A 18 9.48 -21.94 -12.93
C HIS A 18 8.13 -21.21 -12.84
N LEU A 19 8.13 -20.05 -12.18
CA LEU A 19 6.90 -19.28 -11.93
C LEU A 19 6.53 -18.43 -13.14
N HIS A 20 5.24 -18.34 -13.45
CA HIS A 20 4.72 -17.32 -14.37
C HIS A 20 4.92 -15.93 -13.74
N SER A 21 5.60 -15.02 -14.45
CA SER A 21 5.85 -13.65 -13.97
C SER A 21 4.85 -12.66 -14.57
N GLU A 22 4.36 -11.75 -13.75
CA GLU A 22 3.55 -10.61 -14.16
C GLU A 22 4.08 -9.35 -13.48
N SER A 23 4.42 -8.33 -14.27
CA SER A 23 5.02 -7.10 -13.77
C SER A 23 4.09 -5.90 -13.91
N TYR A 24 3.98 -5.11 -12.84
CA TYR A 24 3.23 -3.86 -12.79
C TYR A 24 4.16 -2.73 -12.35
N ILE A 25 4.62 -1.95 -13.33
CA ILE A 25 5.56 -0.86 -13.10
C ILE A 25 4.78 0.43 -12.84
N ALA A 26 5.15 1.17 -11.79
CA ALA A 26 4.55 2.46 -11.51
C ALA A 26 4.84 3.46 -12.66
N ASN A 27 3.79 4.09 -13.20
CA ASN A 27 3.92 5.04 -14.30
C ASN A 27 3.67 6.47 -13.85
N GLU A 28 4.70 7.13 -13.36
CA GLU A 28 4.62 8.52 -12.86
C GLU A 28 4.40 9.58 -13.95
N LYS A 29 4.45 9.19 -15.24
CA LYS A 29 4.26 10.10 -16.37
C LYS A 29 2.87 9.99 -16.99
N ASP A 30 2.15 8.90 -16.74
CA ASP A 30 0.80 8.72 -17.24
C ASP A 30 -0.21 9.45 -16.36
N LYS A 31 -0.96 10.33 -17.00
CA LYS A 31 -1.98 11.15 -16.33
C LYS A 31 -3.09 10.27 -15.74
N ASN A 32 -3.52 9.23 -16.46
CA ASN A 32 -4.60 8.37 -15.99
C ASN A 32 -4.14 7.53 -14.78
N TYR A 33 -2.92 6.97 -14.84
CA TYR A 33 -2.28 6.33 -13.69
C TYR A 33 -2.22 7.26 -12.46
N LEU A 34 -1.74 8.50 -12.64
CA LEU A 34 -1.65 9.46 -11.54
C LEU A 34 -3.02 9.84 -10.96
N GLU A 35 -4.04 10.04 -11.81
CA GLU A 35 -5.41 10.32 -11.38
C GLU A 35 -5.97 9.16 -10.55
N ASN A 36 -5.78 7.92 -10.99
CA ASN A 36 -6.22 6.72 -10.26
C ASN A 36 -5.46 6.53 -8.94
N MET A 37 -4.18 6.90 -8.89
CA MET A 37 -3.35 6.82 -7.68
C MET A 37 -3.52 8.02 -6.75
N ALA A 38 -4.19 9.10 -7.17
CA ALA A 38 -4.24 10.37 -6.45
C ALA A 38 -4.76 10.22 -5.01
N LEU A 39 -5.81 9.44 -4.80
CA LEU A 39 -6.40 9.21 -3.48
C LEU A 39 -5.40 8.54 -2.53
N ILE A 40 -4.71 7.50 -3.02
CA ILE A 40 -3.70 6.76 -2.25
C ILE A 40 -2.49 7.65 -1.97
N ASN A 41 -2.00 8.37 -2.97
CA ASN A 41 -0.86 9.28 -2.84
C ASN A 41 -1.12 10.41 -1.83
N ASN A 42 -2.35 10.96 -1.85
CA ASN A 42 -2.79 11.96 -0.89
C ASN A 42 -2.85 11.39 0.54
N MET A 43 -3.36 10.18 0.71
CA MET A 43 -3.41 9.50 2.01
C MET A 43 -2.00 9.22 2.55
N CYS A 44 -1.09 8.70 1.72
CA CYS A 44 0.31 8.46 2.08
C CYS A 44 1.03 9.75 2.48
N SER A 45 0.80 10.84 1.74
CA SER A 45 1.37 12.15 2.05
C SER A 45 0.85 12.72 3.36
N TRP A 46 -0.46 12.57 3.63
CA TRP A 46 -1.07 12.94 4.90
C TRP A 46 -0.49 12.15 6.07
N LEU A 47 -0.34 10.82 5.91
CA LEU A 47 0.24 9.95 6.94
C LEU A 47 1.68 10.33 7.26
N LYS A 48 2.53 10.56 6.24
CA LYS A 48 3.90 11.04 6.45
C LYS A 48 3.91 12.34 7.24
N ARG A 49 3.12 13.33 6.83
CA ARG A 49 3.01 14.62 7.53
C ARG A 49 2.53 14.46 8.98
N TYR A 50 1.56 13.56 9.21
CA TYR A 50 1.04 13.29 10.54
C TYR A 50 2.09 12.66 11.44
N ILE A 51 2.77 11.62 10.98
CA ILE A 51 3.82 10.91 11.73
C ILE A 51 4.95 11.87 12.12
N TYR A 52 5.44 12.68 11.19
CA TYR A 52 6.50 13.64 11.49
C TYR A 52 6.07 14.80 12.39
N ARG A 53 4.76 15.06 12.54
CA ARG A 53 4.24 16.16 13.36
C ARG A 53 4.24 15.87 14.86
N PHE A 54 4.13 14.61 15.28
CA PHE A 54 4.02 14.26 16.70
C PHE A 54 5.35 13.72 17.24
N ILE A 55 5.89 14.37 18.27
CA ILE A 55 7.22 14.13 18.87
C ILE A 55 7.39 12.70 19.45
N GLY A 56 6.32 11.90 19.55
CA GLY A 56 6.36 10.51 20.03
C GLY A 56 6.30 9.43 18.94
N MET A 57 6.12 9.81 17.67
CA MET A 57 5.96 8.85 16.57
C MET A 57 7.33 8.56 15.94
N ARG A 58 7.76 7.29 15.96
CA ARG A 58 9.03 6.87 15.36
C ARG A 58 8.80 6.19 14.01
N MET A 59 9.63 6.53 13.01
CA MET A 59 9.53 5.93 11.68
C MET A 59 9.75 4.41 11.70
N ASP A 60 10.56 3.92 12.63
CA ASP A 60 10.82 2.49 12.87
C ASP A 60 9.53 1.71 13.16
N ASN A 61 8.50 2.39 13.67
CA ASN A 61 7.19 1.81 13.99
C ASN A 61 6.14 2.03 12.89
N LEU A 62 6.53 2.56 11.70
CA LEU A 62 5.61 2.92 10.63
C LEU A 62 4.66 1.77 10.27
N GLN A 63 5.18 0.55 10.12
CA GLN A 63 4.37 -0.63 9.80
C GLN A 63 3.30 -0.88 10.89
N SER A 64 3.66 -0.75 12.16
CA SER A 64 2.72 -0.92 13.29
C SER A 64 1.63 0.15 13.28
N TYR A 65 1.96 1.39 12.91
CA TYR A 65 0.96 2.48 12.77
C TYR A 65 0.00 2.22 11.62
N LEU A 66 0.51 1.76 10.47
CA LEU A 66 -0.33 1.41 9.31
C LEU A 66 -1.22 0.20 9.62
N ASN A 67 -0.70 -0.81 10.30
CA ASN A 67 -1.49 -1.96 10.73
C ASN A 67 -2.62 -1.55 11.68
N TRP A 68 -2.33 -0.66 12.64
CA TRP A 68 -3.34 -0.12 13.54
C TRP A 68 -4.40 0.70 12.80
N LEU A 69 -4.01 1.52 11.83
CA LEU A 69 -4.93 2.29 10.98
C LEU A 69 -5.86 1.36 10.19
N VAL A 70 -5.33 0.31 9.55
CA VAL A 70 -6.12 -0.68 8.81
C VAL A 70 -7.06 -1.43 9.75
N TYR A 71 -6.62 -1.79 10.95
CA TYR A 71 -7.47 -2.42 11.97
C TYR A 71 -8.64 -1.50 12.36
N LEU A 72 -8.37 -0.22 12.59
CA LEU A 72 -9.37 0.78 12.95
C LEU A 72 -10.43 0.94 11.83
N PHE A 73 -10.00 0.99 10.57
CA PHE A 73 -10.92 1.07 9.43
C PHE A 73 -11.65 -0.24 9.12
N ARG A 74 -11.01 -1.40 9.31
CA ARG A 74 -11.70 -2.71 9.19
C ARG A 74 -12.90 -2.80 10.13
N GLY A 75 -12.76 -2.32 11.37
CA GLY A 75 -13.87 -2.24 12.32
C GLY A 75 -15.01 -1.32 11.87
N GLN A 76 -14.75 -0.32 11.01
CA GLN A 76 -15.77 0.54 10.43
C GLN A 76 -16.38 -0.01 9.14
N ILE A 77 -15.59 -0.68 8.30
CA ILE A 77 -16.08 -1.34 7.07
C ILE A 77 -17.08 -2.45 7.42
N VAL A 78 -16.81 -3.25 8.45
CA VAL A 78 -17.76 -4.29 8.91
C VAL A 78 -19.08 -3.67 9.40
N LYS A 79 -19.03 -2.52 10.08
CA LYS A 79 -20.23 -1.79 10.52
C LYS A 79 -21.05 -1.21 9.38
N LEU A 80 -20.43 -0.85 8.26
CA LEU A 80 -21.12 -0.36 7.05
C LEU A 80 -21.75 -1.50 6.22
N SER A 81 -21.24 -2.72 6.36
CA SER A 81 -21.79 -3.92 5.71
C SER A 81 -22.87 -4.66 6.52
N ALA A 82 -23.05 -4.28 7.79
CA ALA A 82 -24.10 -4.84 8.62
C ALA A 82 -25.45 -4.26 8.17
N PRO A 83 -26.48 -5.08 7.88
CA PRO A 83 -27.81 -4.55 7.62
C PRO A 83 -28.29 -3.80 8.87
N SER A 84 -28.87 -2.62 8.65
CA SER A 84 -29.53 -1.85 9.71
C SER A 84 -30.61 -2.69 10.39
N PRO A 85 -30.81 -2.56 11.71
CA PRO A 85 -31.83 -3.31 12.45
C PRO A 85 -33.25 -3.10 11.93
#